data_AF-A0A2Z2KHT6-F1
#
_entry.id   AF-A0A2Z2KHT6-F1
#
_cell.length_a   1.000
_cell.length_b   1.000
_cell.length_c   1.000
_cell.angle_alpha   90.00
_cell.angle_beta   90.00
_cell.angle_gamma   90.00
#
_symmetry.space_group_name_H-M   'P 1'
#
loop_
_entity.id
_entity.type
_entity.pdbx_description
1 polymer ?
#
loop_
_entity_poly.entity_id
_entity_poly.type
_entity_poly.pdbx_seq_one_letter_code
_entity_poly.pdbx_strand_id
1 'polypeptide(L)'
;MVVKKETASDKSPVITVDNESLANQVSDLAALVKSLLEQNQKLQAEKEEQKSAITKIENSLYETAEDKLDIDPREYVKLISLTDGGLNLATNTTVIRFNDFGVTKSVTFEDLRAIVDNHPTSAKEGAFLIQNEKAVKALYLEDEYENMLNKDQVESIITLPIHEIKKTLDTVSATLKETIVSRIIKGIMSGNSKFQDRGKILEIGNHIKKDLYKIVTEIEENNK
;
A
#
# COMPACT_ATOMS: atom_id res chain seq x y z
N MET A 1 14.11 -55.28 -90.21
CA MET A 1 12.72 -55.76 -90.19
C MET A 1 11.90 -54.66 -89.50
N VAL A 2 11.33 -53.72 -90.28
CA VAL A 2 9.87 -53.49 -90.48
C VAL A 2 9.10 -53.47 -89.13
N VAL A 3 8.42 -52.40 -88.70
CA VAL A 3 7.11 -51.90 -89.17
C VAL A 3 6.79 -50.61 -88.37
N LYS A 4 6.71 -49.42 -89.04
CA LYS A 4 5.51 -48.57 -89.33
C LYS A 4 5.02 -47.68 -88.16
N LYS A 5 5.03 -46.34 -88.33
CA LYS A 5 3.92 -45.41 -88.69
C LYS A 5 2.90 -45.28 -87.54
N GLU A 6 2.41 -44.10 -87.14
CA GLU A 6 1.72 -43.12 -87.99
C GLU A 6 1.43 -41.81 -87.19
N THR A 7 1.57 -40.66 -87.88
CA THR A 7 0.70 -39.46 -87.89
C THR A 7 0.13 -38.79 -86.62
N ALA A 8 0.61 -37.57 -86.39
CA ALA A 8 -0.10 -36.27 -86.32
C ALA A 8 -1.55 -36.13 -85.79
N SER A 9 -1.75 -35.22 -84.82
CA SER A 9 -2.88 -34.27 -84.69
C SER A 9 -2.67 -33.40 -83.43
N ASP A 10 -2.20 -32.15 -83.55
CA ASP A 10 -2.97 -30.88 -83.54
C ASP A 10 -3.74 -30.56 -82.23
N LYS A 11 -3.23 -29.49 -81.57
CA LYS A 11 -3.85 -28.50 -80.65
C LYS A 11 -4.59 -28.93 -79.37
N SER A 12 -4.06 -28.49 -78.22
CA SER A 12 -4.72 -27.58 -77.26
C SER A 12 -3.73 -27.16 -76.15
N PRO A 13 -3.95 -26.02 -75.47
CA PRO A 13 -2.93 -25.01 -75.17
C PRO A 13 -2.02 -25.38 -74.00
N VAL A 14 -0.71 -25.22 -74.16
CA VAL A 14 0.21 -25.18 -73.03
C VAL A 14 -0.02 -23.83 -72.35
N ILE A 15 -0.78 -23.88 -71.26
CA ILE A 15 -0.94 -22.77 -70.33
C ILE A 15 0.45 -22.50 -69.76
N THR A 16 1.11 -21.45 -70.23
CA THR A 16 2.24 -20.84 -69.54
C THR A 16 1.66 -20.18 -68.28
N VAL A 17 1.48 -20.98 -67.22
CA VAL A 17 1.23 -20.45 -65.87
C VAL A 17 2.59 -20.04 -65.32
N ASP A 18 2.69 -18.77 -64.97
CA ASP A 18 3.91 -18.06 -64.61
C ASP A 18 4.71 -18.76 -63.49
N ASN A 19 5.79 -19.44 -63.88
CA ASN A 19 6.75 -20.06 -62.95
C ASN A 19 7.31 -19.04 -61.93
N GLU A 20 7.40 -17.76 -62.28
CA GLU A 20 7.79 -16.68 -61.37
C GLU A 20 6.72 -16.40 -60.31
N SER A 21 5.43 -16.41 -60.68
CA SER A 21 4.33 -16.20 -59.73
C SER A 21 4.22 -17.36 -58.74
N LEU A 22 4.42 -18.59 -59.22
CA LEU A 22 4.44 -19.79 -58.36
C LEU A 22 5.66 -19.82 -57.45
N ALA A 23 6.84 -19.42 -57.95
CA ALA A 23 8.06 -19.30 -57.13
C ALA A 23 7.90 -18.26 -56.02
N ASN A 24 7.28 -17.11 -56.31
CA ASN A 24 7.01 -16.08 -55.31
C ASN A 24 6.01 -16.56 -54.25
N GLN A 25 4.95 -17.26 -54.65
CA GLN A 25 3.99 -17.85 -53.71
C GLN A 25 4.62 -18.92 -52.79
N VAL A 26 5.53 -19.74 -53.32
CA VAL A 26 6.27 -20.73 -52.52
C VAL A 26 7.24 -20.06 -51.56
N SER A 27 7.88 -18.96 -51.97
CA SER A 27 8.74 -18.15 -51.11
C SER A 27 7.95 -17.50 -49.96
N ASP A 28 6.79 -16.91 -50.26
CA ASP A 28 5.94 -16.26 -49.27
C ASP A 28 5.34 -17.28 -48.29
N LEU A 29 4.95 -18.47 -48.78
CA LEU A 29 4.47 -19.56 -47.94
C LEU A 29 5.57 -20.10 -47.02
N ALA A 30 6.80 -20.23 -47.52
CA ALA A 30 7.95 -20.66 -46.72
C ALA A 30 8.29 -19.65 -45.61
N ALA A 31 8.18 -18.35 -45.90
CA ALA A 31 8.36 -17.29 -44.91
C ALA A 31 7.29 -17.34 -43.81
N LEU A 32 6.02 -17.56 -44.17
CA LEU A 32 4.91 -17.67 -43.23
C LEU A 32 5.02 -18.91 -42.33
N VAL A 33 5.40 -20.05 -42.90
CA VAL A 33 5.62 -21.30 -42.13
C VAL A 33 6.76 -21.11 -41.13
N LYS A 34 7.83 -20.43 -41.52
CA LYS A 34 8.95 -20.13 -40.62
C LYS A 34 8.51 -19.22 -39.47
N SER A 35 7.73 -18.16 -39.74
CA SER A 35 7.24 -17.27 -38.67
C SER A 35 6.29 -17.99 -37.72
N LEU A 36 5.44 -18.88 -38.23
CA LEU A 36 4.53 -19.70 -37.41
C LEU A 36 5.28 -20.71 -36.54
N LEU A 37 6.37 -21.30 -37.03
CA LEU A 37 7.22 -22.20 -36.25
C LEU A 37 7.94 -21.45 -35.13
N GLU A 38 8.49 -20.26 -35.42
CA GLU A 38 9.14 -19.40 -34.41
C GLU A 38 8.14 -18.93 -33.34
N GLN A 39 6.91 -18.56 -33.73
CA GLN A 39 5.86 -18.21 -32.77
C GLN A 39 5.43 -19.40 -31.91
N ASN A 40 5.29 -20.59 -32.49
CA ASN A 40 4.92 -21.78 -31.72
C ASN A 40 6.03 -22.20 -30.75
N GLN A 41 7.31 -22.04 -31.11
CA GLN A 41 8.43 -22.30 -30.20
C GLN A 41 8.43 -21.32 -29.03
N LYS A 42 8.17 -20.02 -29.27
CA LYS A 42 8.03 -19.03 -28.19
C LYS A 42 6.85 -19.33 -27.28
N LEU A 43 5.69 -19.66 -27.85
CA LEU A 43 4.50 -20.03 -27.09
C LEU A 43 4.69 -21.34 -26.29
N GLN A 44 5.49 -22.29 -26.79
CA GLN A 44 5.84 -23.49 -26.04
C GLN A 44 6.79 -23.19 -24.88
N ALA A 45 7.79 -22.33 -25.08
CA ALA A 45 8.69 -21.89 -24.00
C ALA A 45 7.92 -21.13 -22.91
N GLU A 46 7.03 -20.21 -23.28
CA GLU A 46 6.18 -19.47 -22.33
C GLU A 46 5.20 -20.40 -21.58
N LYS A 47 4.66 -21.42 -22.26
CA LYS A 47 3.79 -22.43 -21.62
C LYS A 47 4.55 -23.37 -20.69
N GLU A 48 5.81 -23.72 -20.99
CA GLU A 48 6.63 -24.54 -20.10
C GLU A 48 7.05 -23.76 -18.84
N GLU A 49 7.39 -22.48 -18.96
CA GLU A 49 7.63 -21.60 -17.82
C GLU A 49 6.38 -21.45 -16.95
N GLN A 50 5.21 -21.19 -17.55
CA GLN A 50 3.93 -21.11 -16.82
C GLN A 50 3.51 -22.44 -16.20
N LYS A 51 3.72 -23.57 -16.87
CA LYS A 51 3.39 -24.90 -16.32
C LYS A 51 4.31 -25.28 -15.17
N SER A 52 5.58 -24.86 -15.21
CA SER A 52 6.52 -25.04 -14.10
C SER A 52 6.17 -24.18 -12.87
N ALA A 53 5.55 -23.00 -13.08
CA ALA A 53 5.03 -22.16 -12.01
C ALA A 53 3.73 -22.74 -11.42
N ILE A 54 2.81 -23.23 -12.26
CA ILE A 54 1.52 -23.80 -11.81
C ILE A 54 1.72 -25.12 -11.06
N THR A 55 2.66 -25.98 -11.49
CA THR A 55 2.91 -27.26 -10.81
C THR A 55 3.58 -27.08 -9.44
N LYS A 56 4.18 -25.91 -9.15
CA LYS A 56 4.76 -25.59 -7.83
C LYS A 56 3.71 -25.05 -6.83
N ILE A 57 2.53 -24.64 -7.29
CA ILE A 57 1.50 -24.01 -6.45
C ILE A 57 0.61 -25.05 -5.76
N GLU A 58 0.49 -26.28 -6.27
CA GLU A 58 -0.52 -27.23 -5.79
C GLU A 58 -0.11 -28.09 -4.58
N ASN A 59 1.07 -27.92 -3.97
CA ASN A 59 1.50 -28.77 -2.83
C ASN A 59 2.39 -28.09 -1.79
N SER A 60 2.14 -26.82 -1.47
CA SER A 60 2.73 -26.19 -0.29
C SER A 60 1.64 -25.76 0.68
N LEU A 61 1.57 -26.41 1.84
CA LEU A 61 0.74 -25.97 2.98
C LEU A 61 1.26 -24.64 3.58
N TYR A 62 2.44 -24.21 3.14
CA TYR A 62 3.16 -23.05 3.64
C TYR A 62 3.28 -22.03 2.51
N GLU A 63 2.90 -20.79 2.77
CA GLU A 63 3.29 -19.67 1.91
C GLU A 63 4.82 -19.60 1.89
N THR A 64 5.41 -19.29 0.73
CA THR A 64 6.82 -18.94 0.62
C THR A 64 7.12 -17.89 1.68
N ALA A 65 7.89 -18.26 2.70
CA ALA A 65 8.19 -17.40 3.83
C ALA A 65 8.63 -16.04 3.29
N GLU A 66 7.78 -15.02 3.52
CA GLU A 66 8.15 -13.63 3.32
C GLU A 66 9.52 -13.42 3.97
N ASP A 67 10.40 -12.66 3.29
CA ASP A 67 11.77 -12.42 3.73
C ASP A 67 11.79 -12.19 5.24
N LYS A 68 12.37 -13.14 5.99
CA LYS A 68 12.44 -13.07 7.45
C LYS A 68 13.06 -11.73 7.81
N LEU A 69 12.25 -10.82 8.35
CA LEU A 69 12.71 -9.55 8.87
C LEU A 69 13.51 -9.85 10.13
N ASP A 70 14.83 -9.98 9.97
CA ASP A 70 15.76 -10.25 11.05
C ASP A 70 16.00 -8.96 11.83
N ILE A 71 15.18 -8.74 12.85
CA ILE A 71 15.33 -7.64 13.81
C ILE A 71 15.84 -8.24 15.12
N ASP A 72 16.96 -7.74 15.62
CA ASP A 72 17.48 -8.17 16.92
C ASP A 72 16.46 -7.78 18.01
N PRO A 73 15.99 -8.72 18.84
CA PRO A 73 15.09 -8.41 19.95
C PRO A 73 15.60 -7.31 20.89
N ARG A 74 16.92 -7.12 20.98
CA ARG A 74 17.58 -6.09 21.80
C ARG A 74 17.77 -4.76 21.08
N GLU A 75 17.42 -4.67 19.80
CA GLU A 75 17.49 -3.42 19.06
C GLU A 75 16.52 -2.40 19.66
N TYR A 76 16.98 -1.16 19.80
CA TYR A 76 16.15 -0.07 20.32
C TYR A 76 15.35 0.57 19.19
N VAL A 77 14.04 0.60 19.37
CA VAL A 77 13.08 1.25 18.49
C VAL A 77 12.49 2.48 19.19
N LYS A 78 12.38 3.59 18.47
CA LYS A 78 11.79 4.82 18.98
C LYS A 78 10.27 4.79 18.79
N LEU A 79 9.55 5.11 19.85
CA LEU A 79 8.11 5.29 19.86
C LEU A 79 7.76 6.74 20.16
N ILE A 80 6.78 7.29 19.45
CA ILE A 80 6.26 8.63 19.71
C ILE A 80 4.80 8.51 20.14
N SER A 81 4.42 9.08 21.29
CA SER A 81 3.01 9.18 21.66
C SER A 81 2.28 10.09 20.69
N LEU A 82 1.19 9.59 20.10
CA LEU A 82 0.26 10.38 19.31
C LEU A 82 -1.05 10.62 20.04
N THR A 83 -1.16 10.24 21.32
CA THR A 83 -2.37 10.47 22.12
C THR A 83 -2.18 11.63 23.06
N ASP A 84 -3.26 12.38 23.29
CA ASP A 84 -3.32 13.47 24.24
C ASP A 84 -3.82 12.99 25.63
N GLY A 85 -3.24 13.49 26.72
CA GLY A 85 -3.61 13.06 28.09
C GLY A 85 -2.81 11.89 28.67
N GLY A 86 -1.75 11.47 27.96
CA GLY A 86 -0.81 10.44 28.41
C GLY A 86 -1.23 9.02 28.01
N LEU A 87 -0.23 8.18 27.77
CA LEU A 87 -0.41 6.82 27.25
C LEU A 87 0.38 5.84 28.11
N ASN A 88 -0.28 4.79 28.60
CA ASN A 88 0.36 3.72 29.36
C ASN A 88 0.37 2.45 28.52
N LEU A 89 1.56 1.95 28.22
CA LEU A 89 1.76 0.73 27.44
C LEU A 89 2.42 -0.32 28.33
N ALA A 90 1.75 -1.44 28.56
CA ALA A 90 2.29 -2.56 29.31
C ALA A 90 3.20 -3.41 28.43
N THR A 91 4.42 -3.63 28.90
CA THR A 91 5.34 -4.64 28.36
C THR A 91 5.24 -5.92 29.20
N ASN A 92 6.07 -6.92 28.90
CA ASN A 92 6.16 -8.14 29.69
C ASN A 92 6.66 -7.92 31.12
N THR A 93 7.45 -6.87 31.35
CA THR A 93 8.16 -6.65 32.63
C THR A 93 7.78 -5.35 33.32
N THR A 94 7.40 -4.32 32.56
CA THR A 94 7.16 -2.98 33.09
C THR A 94 6.05 -2.26 32.33
N VAL A 95 5.58 -1.13 32.87
CA VAL A 95 4.66 -0.24 32.17
C VAL A 95 5.40 1.01 31.72
N ILE A 96 5.36 1.28 30.42
CA ILE A 96 5.95 2.46 29.82
C ILE A 96 4.89 3.55 29.73
N ARG A 97 5.09 4.62 30.49
CA ARG A 97 4.21 5.79 30.50
C ARG A 97 4.74 6.91 29.62
N PHE A 98 3.92 7.40 28.71
CA PHE A 98 4.11 8.67 28.01
C PHE A 98 3.26 9.72 28.70
N ASN A 99 3.86 10.88 28.99
CA ASN A 99 3.17 11.90 29.77
C ASN A 99 2.25 12.78 28.92
N ASP A 100 2.59 12.96 27.64
CA ASP A 100 1.86 13.87 26.76
C ASP A 100 2.08 13.48 25.28
N PHE A 101 1.33 14.13 24.40
CA PHE A 101 1.48 14.06 22.95
C PHE A 101 2.90 14.44 22.50
N GLY A 102 3.44 13.69 21.54
CA GLY A 102 4.75 13.97 20.94
C GLY A 102 5.95 13.55 21.77
N VAL A 103 5.75 13.01 22.98
CA VAL A 103 6.83 12.44 23.80
C VAL A 103 7.41 11.22 23.10
N THR A 104 8.73 11.21 22.93
CA THR A 104 9.45 10.10 22.31
C THR A 104 10.16 9.26 23.37
N LYS A 105 10.07 7.93 23.28
CA LYS A 105 10.81 7.00 24.12
C LYS A 105 11.42 5.89 23.28
N SER A 106 12.62 5.45 23.65
CA SER A 106 13.24 4.26 23.06
C SER A 106 12.88 3.03 23.87
N VAL A 107 12.47 1.96 23.20
CA VAL A 107 12.13 0.66 23.80
C VAL A 107 12.83 -0.45 23.02
N THR A 108 13.04 -1.61 23.63
CA THR A 108 13.58 -2.76 22.89
C THR A 108 12.52 -3.31 21.94
N PHE A 109 12.94 -3.97 20.86
CA PHE A 109 11.99 -4.62 19.94
C PHE A 109 11.17 -5.73 20.65
N GLU A 110 11.78 -6.43 21.61
CA GLU A 110 11.09 -7.40 22.47
C GLU A 110 9.94 -6.75 23.27
N ASP A 111 10.21 -5.61 23.92
CA ASP A 111 9.18 -4.85 24.63
C ASP A 111 8.12 -4.29 23.68
N LEU A 112 8.53 -3.82 22.49
CA LEU A 112 7.59 -3.32 21.48
C LEU A 112 6.63 -4.41 21.02
N ARG A 113 7.13 -5.62 20.76
CA ARG A 113 6.29 -6.76 20.43
C ARG A 113 5.28 -7.04 21.54
N ALA A 114 5.74 -7.06 22.80
CA ALA A 114 4.85 -7.22 23.95
C ALA A 114 3.79 -6.12 24.05
N ILE A 115 4.14 -4.87 23.74
CA ILE A 115 3.19 -3.74 23.72
C ILE A 115 2.12 -3.96 22.66
N VAL A 116 2.49 -4.38 21.44
CA VAL A 116 1.53 -4.64 20.35
C VAL A 116 0.61 -5.80 20.71
N ASP A 117 1.15 -6.86 21.33
CA ASP A 117 0.37 -8.02 21.76
C ASP A 117 -0.61 -7.66 22.90
N ASN A 118 -0.18 -6.84 23.86
CA ASN A 118 -1.00 -6.42 25.01
C ASN A 118 -2.01 -5.31 24.66
N HIS A 119 -1.67 -4.44 23.71
CA HIS A 119 -2.45 -3.28 23.31
C HIS A 119 -2.63 -3.18 21.78
N PRO A 120 -3.25 -4.20 21.15
CA PRO A 120 -3.34 -4.26 19.69
C PRO A 120 -4.17 -3.11 19.11
N THR A 121 -5.24 -2.71 19.80
CA THR A 121 -6.06 -1.56 19.40
C THR A 121 -5.26 -0.26 19.38
N SER A 122 -4.41 -0.04 20.40
CA SER A 122 -3.57 1.16 20.47
C SER A 122 -2.55 1.21 19.33
N ALA A 123 -2.01 0.05 18.92
CA ALA A 123 -1.08 -0.03 17.80
C ALA A 123 -1.79 0.22 16.46
N LYS A 124 -2.96 -0.40 16.24
CA LYS A 124 -3.75 -0.29 15.00
C LYS A 124 -4.40 1.07 14.82
N GLU A 125 -4.91 1.66 15.90
CA GLU A 125 -5.56 2.98 15.86
C GLU A 125 -4.56 4.14 15.95
N GLY A 126 -3.25 3.86 16.04
CA GLY A 126 -2.23 4.89 15.99
C GLY A 126 -2.11 5.73 17.26
N ALA A 127 -2.31 5.14 18.44
CA ALA A 127 -2.09 5.82 19.72
C ALA A 127 -0.60 6.20 19.92
N PHE A 128 0.31 5.44 19.32
CA PHE A 128 1.75 5.70 19.27
C PHE A 128 2.32 5.32 17.90
N LEU A 129 3.33 6.06 17.46
CA LEU A 129 4.02 5.86 16.19
C LEU A 129 5.35 5.13 16.39
N ILE A 130 5.56 4.04 15.65
CA ILE A 130 6.83 3.31 15.59
C ILE A 130 7.74 3.95 14.54
N GLN A 131 8.86 4.52 14.97
CA GLN A 131 9.85 5.18 14.11
C GLN A 131 10.90 4.19 13.57
N ASN A 132 10.44 3.06 13.03
CA ASN A 132 11.28 2.06 12.37
C ASN A 132 10.42 1.22 11.42
N GLU A 133 10.61 1.40 10.11
CA GLU A 133 9.84 0.68 9.09
C GLU A 133 9.99 -0.83 9.22
N LYS A 134 11.20 -1.35 9.46
CA LYS A 134 11.42 -2.79 9.63
C LYS A 134 10.57 -3.34 10.76
N ALA A 135 10.50 -2.62 11.89
CA ALA A 135 9.71 -3.03 13.05
C ALA A 135 8.21 -3.04 12.74
N VAL A 136 7.71 -2.07 11.97
CA VAL A 136 6.30 -2.04 11.52
C VAL A 136 5.98 -3.26 10.67
N LYS A 137 6.84 -3.58 9.69
CA LYS A 137 6.67 -4.77 8.85
C LYS A 137 6.72 -6.06 9.66
N ALA A 138 7.68 -6.18 10.59
CA ALA A 138 7.84 -7.37 11.43
C ALA A 138 6.66 -7.60 12.39
N LEU A 139 5.88 -6.56 12.67
CA LEU A 139 4.69 -6.60 13.50
C LEU A 139 3.39 -6.65 12.68
N TYR A 140 3.49 -6.75 11.35
CA TYR A 140 2.35 -6.79 10.42
C TYR A 140 1.39 -5.60 10.60
N LEU A 141 1.96 -4.41 10.75
CA LEU A 141 1.20 -3.16 10.93
C LEU A 141 1.26 -2.25 9.67
N GLU A 142 1.74 -2.76 8.54
CA GLU A 142 1.94 -1.97 7.31
C GLU A 142 0.64 -1.33 6.83
N ASP A 143 -0.43 -2.12 6.76
CA ASP A 143 -1.75 -1.68 6.29
C ASP A 143 -2.33 -0.59 7.19
N GLU A 144 -2.20 -0.73 8.52
CA GLU A 144 -2.66 0.29 9.46
C GLU A 144 -1.82 1.57 9.39
N TYR A 145 -0.52 1.44 9.07
CA TYR A 145 0.39 2.57 8.98
C TYR A 145 0.20 3.41 7.70
N GLU A 146 -0.44 2.89 6.64
CA GLU A 146 -0.71 3.65 5.42
C GLU A 146 -1.57 4.91 5.67
N ASN A 147 -2.53 4.81 6.59
CA ASN A 147 -3.46 5.89 6.93
C ASN A 147 -3.06 6.63 8.22
N MET A 148 -1.89 6.28 8.76
CA MET A 148 -1.39 6.86 10.01
C MET A 148 -0.71 8.20 9.75
N LEU A 149 -0.94 9.16 10.64
CA LEU A 149 -0.28 10.46 10.58
C LEU A 149 0.95 10.46 11.48
N ASN A 150 1.99 11.15 11.01
CA ASN A 150 3.13 11.48 11.86
C ASN A 150 2.82 12.68 12.77
N LYS A 151 3.70 12.90 13.76
CA LYS A 151 3.56 13.98 14.74
C LYS A 151 3.38 15.35 14.07
N ASP A 152 4.21 15.68 13.09
CA ASP A 152 4.22 16.99 12.45
C ASP A 152 2.96 17.22 11.61
N GLN A 153 2.44 16.18 10.97
CA GLN A 153 1.17 16.20 10.25
C GLN A 153 0.01 16.47 11.19
N VAL A 154 -0.03 15.83 12.36
CA VAL A 154 -1.06 16.09 13.38
C VAL A 154 -0.96 17.53 13.90
N GLU A 155 0.25 18.05 14.14
CA GLU A 155 0.44 19.43 14.63
C GLU A 155 0.11 20.50 13.57
N SER A 156 0.37 20.21 12.29
CA SER A 156 0.16 21.15 11.19
C SER A 156 -1.20 21.03 10.52
N ILE A 157 -2.06 20.09 10.93
CA ILE A 157 -3.34 19.80 10.26
C ILE A 157 -4.24 21.04 10.09
N ILE A 158 -4.27 21.95 11.08
CA ILE A 158 -5.09 23.17 11.01
C ILE A 158 -4.62 24.18 9.95
N THR A 159 -3.37 24.06 9.51
CA THR A 159 -2.79 24.94 8.49
C THR A 159 -3.24 24.55 7.07
N LEU A 160 -3.76 23.33 6.91
CA LEU A 160 -4.24 22.82 5.63
C LEU A 160 -5.53 23.52 5.18
N PRO A 161 -5.87 23.44 3.88
CA PRO A 161 -7.19 23.81 3.38
C PRO A 161 -8.30 22.97 4.03
N ILE A 162 -9.48 23.58 4.22
CA ILE A 162 -10.59 22.94 4.94
C ILE A 162 -11.06 21.62 4.34
N HIS A 163 -10.99 21.48 3.00
CA HIS A 163 -11.37 20.25 2.31
C HIS A 163 -10.38 19.11 2.60
N GLU A 164 -9.09 19.41 2.70
CA GLU A 164 -8.06 18.43 3.07
C GLU A 164 -8.22 18.01 4.53
N ILE A 165 -8.52 18.96 5.43
CA ILE A 165 -8.77 18.65 6.84
C ILE A 165 -9.93 17.65 6.97
N LYS A 166 -11.06 17.91 6.29
CA LYS A 166 -12.22 16.99 6.32
C LYS A 166 -11.86 15.61 5.78
N LYS A 167 -11.16 15.54 4.65
CA LYS A 167 -10.69 14.28 4.07
C LYS A 167 -9.78 13.51 5.02
N THR A 168 -8.82 14.19 5.64
CA THR A 168 -7.91 13.59 6.63
C THR A 168 -8.69 13.05 7.82
N LEU A 169 -9.63 13.83 8.36
CA LEU A 169 -10.51 13.37 9.46
C LEU A 169 -11.35 12.16 9.06
N ASP A 170 -11.76 12.01 7.80
CA ASP A 170 -12.53 10.84 7.37
C ASP A 170 -11.68 9.59 7.15
N THR A 171 -10.37 9.77 6.93
CA THR A 171 -9.44 8.67 6.62
C THR A 171 -8.74 8.11 7.87
N VAL A 172 -8.42 8.98 8.83
CA VAL A 172 -7.70 8.56 10.04
C VAL A 172 -8.58 7.76 11.00
N SER A 173 -7.91 6.98 11.85
CA SER A 173 -8.54 6.23 12.95
C SER A 173 -9.30 7.13 13.93
N ALA A 174 -10.20 6.52 14.71
CA ALA A 174 -10.95 7.22 15.76
C ALA A 174 -10.01 7.86 16.80
N THR A 175 -9.01 7.12 17.29
CA THR A 175 -8.03 7.63 18.26
C THR A 175 -7.25 8.84 17.72
N LEU A 176 -6.81 8.81 16.46
CA LEU A 176 -6.10 9.95 15.86
C LEU A 176 -7.04 11.14 15.63
N LYS A 177 -8.29 10.89 15.22
CA LYS A 177 -9.33 11.93 15.10
C LYS A 177 -9.55 12.65 16.43
N GLU A 178 -9.67 11.91 17.53
CA GLU A 178 -9.82 12.49 18.86
C GLU A 178 -8.60 13.30 19.27
N THR A 179 -7.41 12.79 18.99
CA THR A 179 -6.16 13.53 19.23
C THR A 179 -6.15 14.85 18.45
N ILE A 180 -6.42 14.82 17.14
CA ILE A 180 -6.49 16.02 16.30
C ILE A 180 -7.47 17.04 16.90
N VAL A 181 -8.67 16.59 17.28
CA VAL A 181 -9.70 17.45 17.86
C VAL A 181 -9.23 18.04 19.20
N SER A 182 -8.63 17.24 20.08
CA SER A 182 -8.06 17.70 21.35
C SER A 182 -6.97 18.76 21.11
N ARG A 183 -6.11 18.53 20.12
CA ARG A 183 -5.06 19.50 19.73
C ARG A 183 -5.65 20.80 19.20
N ILE A 184 -6.74 20.76 18.44
CA ILE A 184 -7.46 21.96 17.99
C ILE A 184 -8.02 22.72 19.20
N ILE A 185 -8.69 22.04 20.13
CA ILE A 185 -9.25 22.62 21.35
C ILE A 185 -8.16 23.30 22.17
N LYS A 186 -7.05 22.61 22.44
CA LYS A 186 -5.88 23.17 23.15
C LYS A 186 -5.27 24.36 22.40
N GLY A 187 -5.22 24.30 21.07
CA GLY A 187 -4.79 25.39 20.21
C GLY A 187 -5.63 26.65 20.40
N ILE A 188 -6.95 26.51 20.42
CA ILE A 188 -7.91 27.60 20.68
C ILE A 188 -7.68 28.18 22.09
N MET A 189 -7.62 27.33 23.13
CA MET A 189 -7.41 27.76 24.52
C MET A 189 -6.08 28.50 24.72
N SER A 190 -5.03 28.08 24.01
CA SER A 190 -3.71 28.73 24.08
C SER A 190 -3.65 30.10 23.40
N GLY A 191 -4.71 30.52 22.69
CA GLY A 191 -4.75 31.77 21.94
C GLY A 191 -3.84 31.79 20.70
N ASN A 192 -3.37 30.63 20.25
CA ASN A 192 -2.45 30.51 19.12
C ASN A 192 -3.10 31.02 17.82
N SER A 193 -2.39 31.89 17.10
CA SER A 193 -2.89 32.56 15.88
C SER A 193 -3.34 31.59 14.79
N LYS A 194 -2.78 30.38 14.74
CA LYS A 194 -3.16 29.33 13.78
C LYS A 194 -4.60 28.81 13.99
N PHE A 195 -5.18 29.01 15.17
CA PHE A 195 -6.50 28.50 15.55
C PHE A 195 -7.56 29.61 15.67
N GLN A 196 -7.28 30.81 15.13
CA GLN A 196 -8.18 31.97 15.20
C GLN A 196 -9.19 32.06 14.04
N ASP A 197 -9.03 31.24 12.99
CA ASP A 197 -9.97 31.19 11.86
C ASP A 197 -11.28 30.52 12.28
N ARG A 198 -12.23 31.35 12.73
CA ARG A 198 -13.54 30.91 13.21
C ARG A 198 -14.34 30.15 12.15
N GLY A 199 -14.19 30.51 10.88
CA GLY A 199 -14.89 29.86 9.77
C GLY A 199 -14.43 28.41 9.63
N LYS A 200 -13.11 28.19 9.59
CA LYS A 200 -12.53 26.84 9.55
C LYS A 200 -12.90 26.01 10.77
N ILE A 201 -12.80 26.56 11.98
CA ILE A 201 -13.12 25.83 13.22
C ILE A 201 -14.58 25.40 13.25
N LEU A 202 -15.49 26.27 12.82
CA LEU A 202 -16.93 25.96 12.75
C LEU A 202 -17.23 24.89 11.70
N GLU A 203 -16.57 24.94 10.53
CA GLU A 203 -16.70 23.90 9.52
C GLU A 203 -16.16 22.54 9.98
N ILE A 204 -15.04 22.51 10.71
CA ILE A 204 -14.50 21.28 11.31
C ILE A 204 -15.48 20.75 12.35
N GLY A 205 -15.98 21.61 13.24
CA GLY A 205 -16.96 21.26 14.27
C GLY A 205 -18.24 20.67 13.68
N ASN A 206 -18.76 21.26 12.62
CA ASN A 206 -19.92 20.73 11.89
C ASN A 206 -19.63 19.36 11.27
N HIS A 207 -18.44 19.15 10.71
CA HIS A 207 -18.02 17.88 10.11
C HIS A 207 -17.97 16.73 11.14
N ILE A 208 -17.41 17.00 12.32
CA ILE A 208 -17.31 16.03 13.42
C ILE A 208 -18.55 16.00 14.33
N LYS A 209 -19.55 16.84 14.04
CA LYS A 209 -20.78 17.04 14.83
C LYS A 209 -20.51 17.42 16.30
N LYS A 210 -19.49 18.24 16.55
CA LYS A 210 -19.14 18.77 17.88
C LYS A 210 -18.90 20.28 17.80
N ASP A 211 -19.48 21.04 18.73
CA ASP A 211 -19.18 22.46 18.87
C ASP A 211 -17.88 22.64 19.67
N LEU A 212 -16.80 22.94 18.95
CA LEU A 212 -15.47 23.08 19.53
C LEU A 212 -15.36 24.30 20.46
N TYR A 213 -16.07 25.39 20.19
CA TYR A 213 -16.04 26.58 21.06
C TYR A 213 -16.80 26.33 22.35
N LYS A 214 -17.95 25.65 22.27
CA LYS A 214 -18.70 25.26 23.46
C LYS A 214 -17.88 24.38 24.39
N ILE A 215 -17.16 23.39 23.84
CA ILE A 215 -16.28 22.51 24.61
C ILE A 215 -15.16 23.32 25.29
N VAL A 216 -14.56 24.29 24.58
CA VAL A 216 -13.55 25.18 25.17
C VAL A 216 -14.11 25.95 26.36
N THR A 217 -15.28 26.57 26.21
CA THR A 217 -15.93 27.32 27.30
C THR A 217 -16.24 26.44 28.51
N GLU A 218 -16.79 25.23 28.29
CA GLU A 218 -17.06 24.26 29.36
C GLU A 218 -15.77 23.86 30.11
N ILE A 219 -14.65 23.68 29.39
CA ILE A 219 -13.35 23.37 30.01
C ILE A 219 -12.81 24.56 30.81
N GLU A 220 -12.94 25.79 30.30
CA GLU A 220 -12.50 26.99 31.02
C GLU A 220 -13.32 27.23 32.30
N GLU A 221 -14.62 26.93 32.28
CA GLU A 221 -15.50 27.04 33.45
C GLU A 221 -15.16 25.99 34.52
N ASN A 222 -14.85 24.75 34.12
CA ASN A 222 -14.48 23.68 35.06
C ASN A 222 -13.08 23.84 35.68
N ASN A 223 -12.21 24.66 35.10
CA ASN A 223 -10.86 24.94 35.61
C ASN A 223 -10.78 26.22 36.47
N LYS A 224 -11.89 26.91 36.69
CA LYS A 224 -12.01 28.04 37.64
C LYS A 224 -12.52 27.57 39.00
#